data_AF-A0A1G5HRX6-F1
#
_entry.id   AF-A0A1G5HRX6-F1
#
_cell.length_a   1.000
_cell.length_b   1.000
_cell.length_c   1.000
_cell.angle_alpha   90.00
_cell.angle_beta   90.00
_cell.angle_gamma   90.00
#
_symmetry.space_group_name_H-M   'P 1'
#
loop_
_entity.id
_entity.type
_entity.pdbx_description
1 polymer ?
#
loop_
_entity_poly.entity_id
_entity_poly.type
_entity_poly.pdbx_seq_one_letter_code
_entity_poly.pdbx_strand_id
1 'polypeptide(L)'
;MADIIQIDENTWRFEDGFVRFFLLAGEDKAVMIDSGVNCPNAADLAKELTDKPLFLLNTHGDGDHTSGTSCFSEIYLHPADFTGCEVNTRYPGVRLVELSDGEVLDLGNRPLKIIHIPGHTSGSVCGQVYSFDI
;
A
#
# COMPACT_ATOMS: atom_id res chain seq x y z
N MET A 1 10.98 -9.58 12.15
CA MET A 1 11.20 -8.22 11.64
C MET A 1 11.41 -8.35 10.15
N ALA A 2 10.77 -7.52 9.33
CA ALA A 2 10.87 -7.66 7.88
C ALA A 2 12.28 -7.26 7.41
N ASP A 3 12.83 -7.99 6.45
CA ASP A 3 14.06 -7.61 5.76
C ASP A 3 13.73 -6.52 4.75
N ILE A 4 14.47 -5.41 4.80
CA ILE A 4 14.26 -4.25 3.92
C ILE A 4 15.33 -4.25 2.83
N ILE A 5 14.87 -4.29 1.58
CA ILE A 5 15.71 -4.34 0.39
C ILE A 5 15.40 -3.12 -0.46
N GLN A 6 16.38 -2.22 -0.60
CA GLN A 6 16.26 -1.09 -1.52
C GLN A 6 16.38 -1.60 -2.96
N ILE A 7 15.37 -1.29 -3.78
CA ILE A 7 15.33 -1.66 -5.20
C ILE A 7 15.97 -0.55 -6.05
N ASP A 8 15.66 0.70 -5.74
CA ASP A 8 16.21 1.91 -6.35
C ASP A 8 16.20 3.08 -5.35
N GLU A 9 16.49 4.30 -5.82
CA GLU A 9 16.61 5.49 -4.95
C GLU A 9 15.36 5.77 -4.09
N ASN A 10 14.18 5.38 -4.53
CA ASN A 10 12.91 5.74 -3.90
C ASN A 10 11.93 4.57 -3.78
N THR A 11 12.42 3.34 -3.88
CA THR A 11 11.63 2.10 -3.79
C THR A 11 12.28 1.09 -2.89
N TRP A 12 11.49 0.54 -1.96
CA TRP A 12 11.91 -0.50 -1.04
C TRP A 12 10.93 -1.64 -1.05
N ARG A 13 11.47 -2.85 -0.92
CA ARG A 13 10.73 -4.08 -0.71
C ARG A 13 10.97 -4.57 0.70
N PHE A 14 9.89 -5.00 1.33
CA PHE A 14 9.90 -5.63 2.63
C PHE A 14 9.58 -7.11 2.44
N GLU A 15 10.38 -7.97 3.06
CA GLU A 15 10.13 -9.41 3.12
C GLU A 15 9.90 -9.82 4.57
N ASP A 16 8.69 -10.23 4.92
CA ASP A 16 8.32 -10.58 6.31
C ASP A 16 8.35 -12.08 6.62
N GLY A 17 8.94 -12.86 5.70
CA GLY A 17 9.02 -14.32 5.75
C GLY A 17 7.80 -15.04 5.18
N PHE A 18 6.73 -14.34 4.82
CA PHE A 18 5.54 -14.93 4.20
C PHE A 18 5.16 -14.22 2.90
N VAL A 19 5.00 -12.90 2.95
CA VAL A 19 4.62 -12.06 1.81
C VAL A 19 5.65 -10.97 1.55
N ARG A 20 5.47 -10.28 0.43
CA ARG A 20 6.21 -9.08 0.08
C ARG A 20 5.26 -7.91 0.03
N PHE A 21 5.74 -6.77 0.52
CA PHE A 21 5.06 -5.50 0.45
C PHE A 21 6.09 -4.40 0.17
N PHE A 22 5.64 -3.21 -0.23
CA PHE A 22 6.53 -2.23 -0.87
C PHE A 22 6.29 -0.82 -0.35
N LEU A 23 7.37 -0.03 -0.25
CA LEU A 23 7.30 1.41 -0.06
C LEU A 23 7.75 2.11 -1.33
N LEU A 24 6.93 3.02 -1.83
CA LEU A 24 7.26 3.90 -2.94
C LEU A 24 7.19 5.34 -2.44
N ALA A 25 8.29 6.08 -2.54
CA ALA A 25 8.34 7.51 -2.24
C ALA A 25 8.35 8.33 -3.55
N GLY A 26 7.53 9.38 -3.60
CA GLY A 26 7.66 10.46 -4.58
C GLY A 26 8.18 11.74 -3.91
N GLU A 27 8.13 12.86 -4.66
CA GLU A 27 8.59 14.15 -4.16
C GLU A 27 7.67 14.74 -3.09
N ASP A 28 6.38 14.43 -3.09
CA ASP A 28 5.36 15.04 -2.23
C ASP A 28 4.83 14.10 -1.16
N LYS A 29 4.69 12.80 -1.47
CA LYS A 29 4.14 11.78 -0.57
C LYS A 29 4.70 10.40 -0.86
N ALA A 30 4.47 9.46 0.05
CA ALA A 30 4.84 8.07 -0.10
C ALA A 30 3.62 7.17 0.11
N VAL A 31 3.65 6.00 -0.53
CA VAL A 31 2.65 4.96 -0.38
C VAL A 31 3.30 3.68 0.10
N MET A 32 2.74 3.09 1.14
CA MET A 32 2.98 1.70 1.48
C MET A 32 1.97 0.85 0.71
N ILE A 33 2.43 -0.11 -0.08
CA ILE A 33 1.63 -1.08 -0.81
C ILE A 33 1.65 -2.39 -0.03
N ASP A 34 0.51 -2.75 0.56
CA ASP A 34 0.34 -3.79 1.58
C ASP A 34 1.15 -3.55 2.85
N SER A 35 0.90 -4.32 3.91
CA SER A 35 1.54 -4.16 5.22
C SER A 35 2.00 -5.48 5.86
N GLY A 36 2.09 -6.53 5.04
CA GLY A 36 2.53 -7.86 5.46
C GLY A 36 1.57 -8.57 6.41
N VAL A 37 2.00 -9.73 6.92
CA VAL A 37 1.32 -10.52 7.97
C VAL A 37 2.07 -10.46 9.31
N ASN A 38 3.40 -10.28 9.27
CA ASN A 38 4.28 -10.24 10.45
C ASN A 38 4.88 -8.86 10.70
N CYS A 39 4.22 -7.79 10.24
CA CYS A 39 4.76 -6.43 10.27
C CYS A 39 3.77 -5.39 10.84
N PRO A 40 3.39 -5.51 12.13
CA PRO A 40 2.43 -4.59 12.76
C PRO A 40 2.93 -3.13 12.84
N ASN A 41 4.24 -2.91 12.70
CA ASN A 41 4.92 -1.61 12.71
C ASN A 41 5.31 -1.11 11.32
N ALA A 42 4.62 -1.55 10.25
CA ALA A 42 4.95 -1.21 8.86
C ALA A 42 5.10 0.30 8.61
N ALA A 43 4.22 1.14 9.18
CA ALA A 43 4.31 2.59 9.04
C ALA A 43 5.58 3.18 9.69
N ASP A 44 6.01 2.63 10.82
CA ASP A 44 7.21 3.12 11.51
C ASP A 44 8.48 2.75 10.74
N LEU A 45 8.54 1.53 10.20
CA LEU A 45 9.64 1.14 9.29
C LEU A 45 9.67 2.02 8.03
N ALA A 46 8.51 2.39 7.49
CA ALA A 46 8.46 3.31 6.36
C ALA A 46 9.02 4.70 6.72
N LYS A 47 8.70 5.22 7.91
CA LYS A 47 9.18 6.52 8.40
C LYS A 47 10.69 6.57 8.65
N GLU A 48 11.34 5.41 8.81
CA GLU A 48 12.80 5.33 8.86
C GLU A 48 13.45 5.57 7.48
N LEU A 49 12.69 5.38 6.39
CA LEU A 49 13.16 5.48 5.01
C LEU A 49 12.73 6.79 4.32
N THR A 50 11.65 7.41 4.77
CA THR A 50 11.11 8.65 4.18
C THR A 50 10.41 9.51 5.22
N ASP A 51 10.53 10.84 5.09
CA ASP A 51 9.84 11.85 5.89
C ASP A 51 8.53 12.33 5.25
N LYS A 52 8.20 11.81 4.07
CA LYS A 52 7.03 12.23 3.28
C LYS A 52 5.72 11.77 3.95
N PRO A 53 4.62 12.52 3.78
CA PRO A 53 3.28 12.06 4.13
C PRO A 53 3.02 10.65 3.59
N LEU A 54 2.56 9.75 4.45
CA LEU A 54 2.45 8.32 4.17
C LEU A 54 0.99 7.86 4.26
N PHE A 55 0.55 7.09 3.27
CA PHE A 55 -0.74 6.39 3.28
C PHE A 55 -0.56 4.92 2.90
N LEU A 56 -1.54 4.08 3.25
CA LEU A 56 -1.56 2.66 2.88
C LEU A 56 -2.42 2.44 1.64
N LEU A 57 -1.96 1.59 0.74
CA LEU A 57 -2.74 1.02 -0.35
C LEU A 57 -2.71 -0.50 -0.21
N ASN A 58 -3.87 -1.13 -0.05
CA ASN A 58 -3.96 -2.59 -0.04
C ASN A 58 -4.29 -3.10 -1.44
N THR A 59 -3.53 -4.09 -1.90
CA THR A 59 -3.74 -4.73 -3.21
C THR A 59 -5.05 -5.53 -3.25
N HIS A 60 -5.45 -6.09 -2.11
CA HIS A 60 -6.72 -6.79 -1.91
C HIS A 60 -7.05 -6.86 -0.41
N GLY A 61 -8.25 -7.36 -0.10
CA GLY A 61 -8.81 -7.37 1.25
C GLY A 61 -8.40 -8.52 2.17
N ASP A 62 -7.58 -9.47 1.72
CA ASP A 62 -7.26 -10.65 2.53
C ASP A 62 -6.32 -10.30 3.71
N GLY A 63 -6.46 -11.08 4.79
CA GLY A 63 -5.80 -10.80 6.07
C GLY A 63 -4.29 -11.04 6.09
N ASP A 64 -3.75 -11.69 5.07
CA ASP A 64 -2.35 -12.08 4.92
C ASP A 64 -1.45 -10.97 4.34
N HIS A 65 -2.05 -9.87 3.88
CA HIS A 65 -1.34 -8.68 3.39
C HIS A 65 -1.59 -7.42 4.24
N THR A 66 -2.50 -7.48 5.21
CA THR A 66 -3.10 -6.29 5.83
C THR A 66 -2.85 -6.16 7.35
N SER A 67 -1.88 -6.89 7.91
CA SER A 67 -1.68 -6.94 9.37
C SER A 67 -1.25 -5.61 9.99
N GLY A 68 -0.48 -4.79 9.27
CA GLY A 68 -0.01 -3.49 9.73
C GLY A 68 -1.02 -2.36 9.50
N THR A 69 -2.23 -2.64 9.00
CA THR A 69 -3.21 -1.61 8.63
C THR A 69 -3.52 -0.61 9.76
N SER A 70 -3.54 -1.05 11.02
CA SER A 70 -3.86 -0.20 12.17
C SER A 70 -2.85 0.92 12.47
N CYS A 71 -1.65 0.88 11.89
CA CYS A 71 -0.66 1.95 12.08
C CYS A 71 -0.77 3.09 11.05
N PHE A 72 -1.79 3.05 10.18
CA PHE A 72 -2.08 4.08 9.18
C PHE A 72 -3.41 4.79 9.47
N SER A 73 -3.46 6.11 9.24
CA SER A 73 -4.68 6.92 9.39
C SER A 73 -5.51 7.02 8.11
N GLU A 74 -4.95 6.61 6.97
CA GLU A 74 -5.58 6.65 5.65
C GLU A 74 -5.23 5.38 4.86
N ILE A 75 -6.26 4.69 4.37
CA ILE A 75 -6.15 3.43 3.63
C ILE A 75 -6.90 3.54 2.31
N TYR A 76 -6.25 3.15 1.23
CA TYR A 76 -6.82 2.99 -0.10
C TYR A 76 -7.11 1.50 -0.34
N LEU A 77 -8.35 1.19 -0.71
CA LEU A 77 -8.79 -0.17 -1.02
C LEU A 77 -9.91 -0.12 -2.08
N HIS A 78 -10.00 -1.14 -2.93
CA HIS A 78 -11.08 -1.22 -3.89
C HIS A 78 -12.42 -1.54 -3.18
N PRO A 79 -13.54 -0.86 -3.52
CA PRO A 79 -14.83 -1.04 -2.83
C PRO A 79 -15.33 -2.48 -2.77
N ALA A 80 -15.03 -3.29 -3.79
CA ALA A 80 -15.44 -4.69 -3.85
C ALA A 80 -14.82 -5.58 -2.75
N ASP A 81 -13.78 -5.10 -2.06
CA ASP A 81 -13.14 -5.80 -0.93
C ASP A 81 -13.45 -5.17 0.44
N PHE A 82 -14.29 -4.12 0.50
CA PHE A 82 -14.63 -3.45 1.76
C PHE A 82 -15.28 -4.39 2.77
N THR A 83 -16.16 -5.28 2.31
CA THR A 83 -16.83 -6.26 3.17
C THR A 83 -15.89 -7.38 3.60
N GLY A 84 -14.98 -7.83 2.73
CA GLY A 84 -14.03 -8.91 3.02
C GLY A 84 -12.92 -8.50 3.99
N CYS A 85 -12.49 -7.24 3.93
CA CYS A 85 -11.41 -6.72 4.78
C CYS A 85 -11.91 -6.20 6.15
N GLU A 86 -13.23 -6.02 6.30
CA GLU A 86 -13.86 -5.55 7.55
C GLU A 86 -13.23 -4.24 8.09
N VAL A 87 -12.75 -3.36 7.19
CA VAL A 87 -11.89 -2.24 7.58
C VAL A 87 -12.51 -1.36 8.67
N ASN A 88 -13.80 -1.04 8.57
CA ASN A 88 -14.48 -0.19 9.53
C ASN A 88 -14.72 -0.85 10.91
N THR A 89 -14.84 -2.18 10.96
CA THR A 89 -14.98 -2.92 12.22
C THR A 89 -13.62 -3.23 12.83
N ARG A 90 -12.63 -3.56 12.00
CA ARG A 90 -11.29 -3.96 12.41
C ARG A 90 -10.39 -2.77 12.76
N TYR A 91 -10.59 -1.61 12.11
CA TYR A 91 -9.75 -0.42 12.24
C TYR A 91 -10.59 0.86 12.42
N PRO A 92 -11.26 1.03 13.58
CA PRO A 92 -12.12 2.18 13.83
C PRO A 92 -11.33 3.50 13.78
N GLY A 93 -11.87 4.50 13.09
CA GLY A 93 -11.28 5.84 12.99
C GLY A 93 -10.28 6.02 11.84
N VAL A 94 -10.00 4.97 11.07
CA VAL A 94 -9.17 5.09 9.86
C VAL A 94 -9.99 5.64 8.70
N ARG A 95 -9.41 6.59 7.94
CA ARG A 95 -10.03 7.11 6.72
C ARG A 95 -9.88 6.08 5.60
N LEU A 96 -11.00 5.50 5.18
CA LEU A 96 -11.06 4.62 4.01
C LEU A 96 -11.28 5.46 2.74
N VAL A 97 -10.44 5.24 1.73
CA VAL A 97 -10.49 5.88 0.41
C VAL A 97 -10.71 4.80 -0.64
N GLU A 98 -11.68 5.03 -1.52
CA GLU A 98 -12.05 4.12 -2.59
C GLU A 98 -11.05 4.20 -3.74
N LEU A 99 -10.57 3.05 -4.21
CA LEU A 99 -9.79 2.94 -5.43
C LEU A 99 -10.70 2.67 -6.64
N SER A 100 -10.43 3.35 -7.75
CA SER A 100 -11.08 3.10 -9.05
C SER A 100 -10.10 2.56 -10.09
N ASP A 101 -10.60 1.75 -11.03
CA ASP A 101 -9.80 1.32 -12.18
C ASP A 101 -9.33 2.53 -13.01
N GLY A 102 -8.05 2.54 -13.37
CA GLY A 102 -7.40 3.60 -14.11
C GLY A 102 -7.10 4.87 -13.32
N GLU A 103 -7.45 4.94 -12.03
CA GLU A 103 -7.08 6.04 -11.15
C GLU A 103 -5.56 6.22 -11.10
N VAL A 104 -5.09 7.46 -11.04
CA VAL A 104 -3.66 7.78 -10.93
C VAL A 104 -3.41 8.50 -9.61
N LEU A 105 -2.66 7.84 -8.73
CA LEU A 105 -2.15 8.43 -7.50
C LEU A 105 -0.79 9.06 -7.79
N ASP A 106 -0.74 10.37 -7.95
CA ASP A 106 0.52 11.08 -8.12
C ASP A 106 1.21 11.26 -6.77
N LEU A 107 2.38 10.64 -6.58
CA LEU A 107 3.18 10.72 -5.35
C LEU A 107 4.10 11.96 -5.30
N GLY A 108 4.03 12.83 -6.31
CA GLY A 108 4.95 13.95 -6.54
C GLY A 108 5.96 13.54 -7.60
N ASN A 109 5.69 13.91 -8.85
CA ASN A 109 6.48 13.54 -10.03
C ASN A 109 6.66 12.02 -10.21
N ARG A 110 5.73 11.23 -9.64
CA ARG A 110 5.79 9.77 -9.67
C ARG A 110 4.36 9.19 -9.71
N PRO A 111 3.77 9.10 -10.91
CA PRO A 111 2.40 8.61 -11.07
C PRO A 111 2.33 7.08 -10.85
N LEU A 112 1.46 6.67 -9.92
CA LEU A 112 1.07 5.28 -9.70
C LEU A 112 -0.34 5.07 -10.25
N LYS A 113 -0.43 4.37 -11.40
CA LYS A 113 -1.73 4.00 -11.98
C LYS A 113 -2.27 2.73 -11.34
N ILE A 114 -3.52 2.77 -10.94
CA ILE A 114 -4.27 1.64 -10.40
C ILE A 114 -4.93 0.89 -11.53
N ILE A 115 -4.80 -0.43 -11.53
CA ILE A 115 -5.39 -1.33 -12.51
C ILE A 115 -6.21 -2.36 -11.74
N HIS A 116 -7.52 -2.36 -11.95
CA HIS A 116 -8.42 -3.35 -11.35
C HIS A 116 -8.27 -4.70 -12.05
N ILE A 117 -7.91 -5.72 -11.27
CA ILE A 117 -7.61 -7.06 -11.76
C ILE A 117 -8.38 -8.11 -10.93
N PRO A 118 -9.72 -8.11 -11.00
CA PRO A 118 -10.53 -9.02 -10.19
C PRO A 118 -10.20 -10.48 -10.51
N GLY A 119 -10.25 -11.34 -9.51
CA GLY A 119 -9.96 -12.76 -9.65
C GLY A 119 -9.71 -13.42 -8.31
N HIS A 120 -8.53 -13.17 -7.74
CA HIS A 120 -8.18 -13.66 -6.40
C HIS A 120 -9.17 -13.17 -5.35
N THR A 121 -9.41 -11.85 -5.34
CA THR A 121 -10.58 -11.22 -4.70
C THR A 121 -11.36 -10.41 -5.74
N SER A 122 -12.58 -9.99 -5.41
CA SER A 122 -13.37 -9.13 -6.32
C SER A 122 -12.79 -7.71 -6.43
N GLY A 123 -12.04 -7.26 -5.41
CA GLY A 123 -11.37 -5.96 -5.36
C GLY A 123 -9.86 -5.98 -5.61
N SER A 124 -9.29 -7.08 -6.11
CA SER A 124 -7.86 -7.16 -6.38
C SER A 124 -7.40 -6.07 -7.36
N VAL A 125 -6.32 -5.35 -7.03
CA VAL A 125 -5.70 -4.32 -7.86
C VAL A 125 -4.19 -4.54 -8.00
N CYS A 126 -3.61 -3.99 -9.05
CA CYS A 126 -2.16 -3.79 -9.16
C CYS A 126 -1.81 -2.33 -9.44
N GLY A 127 -0.58 -1.96 -9.06
CA GLY A 127 -0.02 -0.63 -9.29
C GLY A 127 0.99 -0.64 -10.43
N GLN A 128 0.83 0.25 -11.39
CA GLN A 128 1.80 0.50 -12.46
C GLN A 128 2.48 1.85 -12.21
N VAL A 129 3.79 1.82 -11.96
CA VAL A 129 4.64 3.02 -11.90
C VAL A 129 5.21 3.27 -13.29
N TYR A 130 5.19 4.53 -13.74
CA TYR A 130 5.88 4.94 -14.96
C TYR A 130 7.25 5.51 -14.60
N SER A 131 8.31 5.02 -15.25
CA SER A 131 9.58 5.73 -15.35
C SER A 131 9.57 6.51 -16.66
N PHE A 132 9.64 7.84 -16.58
CA PHE A 132 9.99 8.64 -17.75
C PHE A 132 11.50 8.74 -17.78
N ASP A 133 12.15 7.80 -18.45
CA ASP A 133 13.55 7.97 -18.84
C ASP A 133 13.58 9.14 -19.85
N ILE A 134 14.19 10.26 -19.47
CA ILE A 134 14.49 11.40 -20.35
C ILE A 134 15.93 11.31 -20.83
#